data_AF-T1ABX3-F1
#
_entry.id   AF-T1ABX3-F1
#
_cell.length_a   1.000
_cell.length_b   1.000
_cell.length_c   1.000
_cell.angle_alpha   90.00
_cell.angle_beta   90.00
_cell.angle_gamma   90.00
#
_symmetry.space_group_name_H-M   'P 1'
#
loop_
_entity.id
_entity.type
_entity.pdbx_description
1 polymer ?
#
loop_
_entity_poly.entity_id
_entity_poly.type
_entity_poly.pdbx_seq_one_letter_code
_entity_poly.pdbx_strand_id
1 'polypeptide(L)' 'MSATDRKQATGPKLRSRAWFDDPHDPGMTALHLERYLNYGLTLAELQSGRPIIGIAQTGSDLS' A
#
# COMPACT_ATOMS: atom_id res chain seq x y z
N MET A 1 9.16 -21.55 17.80
CA MET A 1 10.13 -20.89 16.90
C MET A 1 9.56 -19.52 16.55
N SER A 2 10.11 -18.47 17.14
CA SER A 2 9.56 -17.11 17.16
C SER A 2 9.85 -16.35 15.86
N ALA A 3 8.79 -15.90 15.19
CA ALA A 3 8.89 -14.96 14.08
C ALA A 3 8.72 -13.54 14.62
N THR A 4 9.85 -12.84 14.77
CA THR A 4 10.02 -11.38 14.66
C THR A 4 8.91 -10.48 15.21
N ASP A 5 9.17 -9.92 16.39
CA ASP A 5 8.51 -8.70 16.89
C ASP A 5 8.78 -7.53 15.93
N ARG A 6 7.91 -7.33 14.94
CA ARG A 6 7.94 -6.13 14.09
C ARG A 6 7.48 -4.97 14.94
N LYS A 7 8.42 -4.17 15.43
CA LYS A 7 8.14 -2.82 15.95
C LYS A 7 7.20 -2.11 14.98
N GLN A 8 5.97 -1.83 15.42
CA GLN A 8 5.09 -0.89 14.73
C GLN A 8 5.88 0.41 14.55
N ALA A 9 6.03 0.86 13.30
CA ALA A 9 6.71 2.10 13.02
C ALA A 9 5.93 3.23 13.71
N THR A 10 6.50 3.79 14.78
CA THR A 10 5.99 4.96 15.53
C THR A 10 6.14 6.26 14.73
N GLY A 11 6.09 6.17 13.40
CA GLY A 11 6.23 7.28 12.48
C GLY A 11 4.87 7.90 12.11
N PRO A 12 4.88 9.08 11.45
CA PRO A 12 3.66 9.73 10.96
C PRO A 12 2.83 8.81 10.06
N LYS A 13 1.50 9.01 10.06
CA LYS A 13 0.58 8.25 9.20
C LYS A 13 1.03 8.32 7.74
N LEU A 14 1.24 7.15 7.11
CA LEU A 14 1.65 7.06 5.72
C LEU A 14 0.58 7.66 4.81
N ARG A 15 0.98 8.47 3.82
CA ARG A 15 0.04 9.05 2.83
C ARG A 15 -0.75 8.00 2.04
N SER A 16 -0.21 6.80 1.86
CA SER A 16 -0.88 5.69 1.19
C SER A 16 -2.16 5.22 1.91
N ARG A 17 -2.32 5.54 3.20
CA ARG A 17 -3.51 5.18 3.98
C ARG A 17 -4.76 5.93 3.53
N ALA A 18 -4.62 7.15 3.01
CA ALA A 18 -5.75 7.90 2.45
C ALA A 18 -6.38 7.22 1.22
N TRP A 19 -5.68 6.25 0.61
CA TRP A 19 -6.14 5.55 -0.60
C TRP A 19 -6.62 4.13 -0.31
N PHE A 20 -5.95 3.41 0.61
CA PHE A 20 -6.18 1.97 0.83
C PHE A 20 -6.78 1.61 2.19
N ASP A 21 -6.98 2.60 3.07
CA ASP A 21 -7.34 2.39 4.47
C ASP A 21 -7.90 3.69 5.10
N ASP A 22 -8.83 4.35 4.41
CA ASP A 22 -9.51 5.54 4.92
C ASP A 22 -10.90 5.17 5.48
N PRO A 23 -11.09 5.15 6.81
CA PRO A 23 -12.39 4.83 7.42
C PRO A 23 -13.42 5.94 7.20
N HIS A 24 -13.02 7.15 6.81
CA HIS A 24 -13.94 8.25 6.56
C HIS A 24 -14.58 8.18 5.17
N ASP A 25 -13.95 7.47 4.23
CA ASP A 25 -14.47 7.23 2.88
C ASP A 25 -14.24 5.77 2.43
N PRO A 26 -15.05 4.84 2.93
CA PRO A 26 -14.92 3.42 2.61
C PRO A 26 -15.25 3.12 1.13
N GLY A 27 -16.11 3.94 0.50
CA GLY A 27 -16.48 3.78 -0.91
C GLY A 27 -15.29 4.05 -1.83
N MET A 28 -14.59 5.17 -1.61
CA MET A 28 -13.37 5.46 -2.36
C MET A 28 -12.27 4.45 -2.08
N THR A 29 -12.12 4.01 -0.82
CA THR A 29 -11.15 2.96 -0.47
C THR A 29 -11.41 1.67 -1.26
N ALA A 30 -12.66 1.22 -1.38
CA ALA A 30 -13.02 0.04 -2.16
C ALA A 30 -12.64 0.17 -3.64
N LEU A 31 -12.94 1.31 -4.28
CA LEU A 31 -12.60 1.57 -5.68
C LEU A 31 -11.09 1.51 -5.94
N HIS A 32 -10.28 2.06 -5.02
CA HIS A 32 -8.83 1.97 -5.13
C HIS A 32 -8.35 0.53 -4.95
N LEU A 33 -8.84 -0.19 -3.94
CA LEU A 33 -8.44 -1.57 -3.72
C LEU A 33 -8.76 -2.46 -4.93
N GLU A 34 -9.99 -2.42 -5.43
CA GLU A 34 -10.43 -3.24 -6.58
C GLU A 34 -9.50 -3.10 -7.79
N ARG A 35 -9.08 -1.87 -8.11
CA ARG A 35 -8.15 -1.63 -9.23
C ARG A 35 -6.83 -2.35 -9.04
N TYR A 36 -6.24 -2.29 -7.85
CA TYR A 36 -4.91 -2.88 -7.60
C TYR A 36 -4.96 -4.40 -7.41
N LEU A 37 -6.07 -4.94 -6.87
CA LEU A 37 -6.28 -6.38 -6.76
C LEU A 37 -6.28 -7.09 -8.12
N ASN A 38 -6.74 -6.40 -9.18
CA ASN A 38 -6.72 -6.93 -10.55
C ASN A 38 -5.30 -7.11 -11.13
N TYR A 39 -4.26 -6.56 -10.50
CA TYR A 39 -2.86 -6.68 -10.93
C TYR A 39 -2.03 -7.62 -10.05
N GLY A 40 -2.68 -8.50 -9.28
CA GLY A 40 -2.01 -9.54 -8.49
C GLY A 40 -1.51 -9.07 -7.12
N LEU A 41 -1.88 -7.87 -6.68
CA LEU A 41 -1.68 -7.42 -5.29
C LEU A 41 -2.77 -8.00 -4.40
N THR A 42 -2.45 -8.19 -3.12
CA THR A 42 -3.40 -8.70 -2.13
C THR A 42 -3.87 -7.61 -1.17
N LEU A 43 -5.06 -7.80 -0.60
CA LEU A 43 -5.60 -6.92 0.44
C LEU A 43 -4.64 -6.84 1.64
N ALA A 44 -4.05 -7.98 2.02
CA ALA A 44 -3.09 -8.05 3.12
C ALA A 44 -1.87 -7.16 2.86
N GLU A 45 -1.36 -7.07 1.62
CA GLU A 45 -0.24 -6.21 1.29
C GLU A 45 -0.60 -4.73 1.38
N LEU A 46 -1.71 -4.33 0.76
CA LEU A 46 -2.17 -2.94 0.72
C LEU A 46 -2.54 -2.41 2.11
N GLN A 47 -3.13 -3.26 2.97
CA GLN A 47 -3.58 -2.88 4.31
C GLN A 47 -2.60 -3.22 5.45
N SER A 48 -1.46 -3.88 5.19
CA SER A 48 -0.47 -4.32 6.21
C SER A 48 0.18 -3.26 7.12
N GLY A 49 -0.12 -1.97 6.95
CA GLY A 49 0.60 -0.88 7.61
C GLY A 49 1.99 -0.58 7.04
N ARG A 50 2.47 -1.39 6.08
CA ARG A 50 3.80 -1.21 5.48
C ARG A 50 3.79 -0.03 4.48
N PRO A 51 4.93 0.66 4.30
CA PRO A 51 5.06 1.69 3.28
C PRO A 51 4.94 1.09 1.88
N ILE A 52 4.23 1.79 0.99
CA ILE A 52 4.19 1.49 -0.43
C ILE A 52 5.36 2.22 -1.08
N ILE A 53 6.23 1.48 -1.75
CA ILE A 53 7.47 2.01 -2.34
C ILE A 53 7.31 2.09 -3.86
N GLY A 54 7.29 3.31 -4.39
CA GLY A 54 7.34 3.55 -5.83
C GLY A 54 8.77 3.46 -6.34
N ILE A 55 8.98 2.73 -7.44
CA ILE A 55 10.27 2.63 -8.13
C ILE A 55 10.20 3.56 -9.35
N ALA A 56 10.88 4.70 -9.29
CA ALA A 56 10.97 5.63 -10.41
C ALA A 56 11.95 5.07 -11.46
N GLN A 57 11.42 4.55 -12.55
CA GLN A 57 12.19 3.96 -13.64
C GLN A 57 12.18 4.89 -14.85
N THR A 58 13.36 5.17 -15.41
CA THR A 58 13.56 6.13 -16.53
C THR A 58 14.05 5.46 -17.82
N GLY A 59 14.30 4.15 -17.82
CA GLY A 59 14.74 3.43 -19.01
C GLY A 59 13.59 3.27 -19.99
N SER A 60 13.84 3.58 -21.26
CA SER A 60 12.92 3.34 -22.36
C SER A 60 13.74 3.00 -23.60
N ASP A 61 13.12 2.41 -24.62
CA ASP A 61 13.81 2.08 -25.88
C ASP A 61 14.34 3.33 -26.64
N LEU A 62 13.94 4.53 -26.21
CA LEU A 62 14.21 5.80 -26.89
C LEU A 62 15.10 6.77 -26.09
N SER A 63 15.49 6.43 -24.85
CA SER A 63 16.25 7.32 -23.94
C SER A 63 17.63 6.78 -23.61
#